data_AF-A0A7V7WHX4-F1
#
_entry.id   AF-A0A7V7WHX4-F1
#
_cell.length_a   1.000
_cell.length_b   1.000
_cell.length_c   1.000
_cell.angle_alpha   90.00
_cell.angle_beta   90.00
_cell.angle_gamma   90.00
#
_symmetry.space_group_name_H-M   'P 1'
#
loop_
_entity.id
_entity.type
_entity.pdbx_description
1 polymer ?
#
loop_
_entity_poly.entity_id
_entity_poly.type
_entity_poly.pdbx_seq_one_letter_code
_entity_poly.pdbx_strand_id
1 'polypeptide(L)'
;MLRRTNGDCGAATGASMDTIRPRPSLDAASLLLSTAGRAGIEICPTNVALHAPLRTRADMMASFPVFIDVGGIPPLVVGSGELAAAKVRTLLLKAPRVALSAEEAPSSLAQLIEGGSVVIASAKLGERDIQGRPLVI
;
A
#
# COMPACT_ATOMS: atom_id res chain seq x y z
N MET A 1 39.95 -28.66 -42.90
CA MET A 1 39.29 -29.53 -41.91
C MET A 1 37.89 -28.95 -41.67
N LEU A 2 36.88 -29.81 -41.77
CA LEU A 2 35.45 -29.60 -41.47
C LEU A 2 34.55 -28.81 -42.46
N ARG A 3 33.48 -29.54 -42.83
CA ARG A 3 32.36 -29.26 -43.73
C ARG A 3 31.11 -28.85 -42.93
N ARG A 4 30.10 -28.37 -43.69
CA ARG A 4 28.63 -28.41 -43.47
C ARG A 4 28.01 -27.20 -42.76
N THR A 5 26.83 -26.65 -43.12
CA THR A 5 25.91 -26.74 -44.29
C THR A 5 24.88 -25.62 -44.14
N ASN A 6 24.40 -25.06 -45.26
CA ASN A 6 23.25 -24.16 -45.37
C ASN A 6 21.90 -24.92 -45.33
N GLY A 7 20.81 -24.16 -45.08
CA GLY A 7 19.42 -24.46 -45.48
C GLY A 7 18.68 -25.40 -44.54
N ASP A 8 17.38 -25.25 -44.23
CA ASP A 8 16.32 -24.61 -44.99
C ASP A 8 15.10 -24.25 -44.12
N CYS A 9 14.28 -23.38 -44.71
CA CYS A 9 12.92 -23.01 -44.33
C CYS A 9 11.95 -24.20 -44.37
N GLY A 10 10.84 -24.11 -43.61
CA GLY A 10 9.69 -25.00 -43.78
C GLY A 10 8.55 -24.67 -42.83
N ALA A 11 7.40 -24.31 -43.41
CA ALA A 11 6.22 -23.81 -42.76
C ALA A 11 5.19 -24.90 -42.37
N ALA A 12 4.27 -24.47 -41.50
CA ALA A 12 2.81 -24.72 -41.54
C ALA A 12 2.17 -25.78 -40.60
N THR A 13 1.09 -25.28 -39.97
CA THR A 13 -0.26 -25.87 -39.76
C THR A 13 -0.60 -26.76 -38.55
N GLY A 14 -1.71 -26.38 -37.89
CA GLY A 14 -2.52 -27.16 -36.92
C GLY A 14 -2.90 -26.31 -35.70
N ALA A 15 -4.00 -25.55 -35.64
CA ALA A 15 -5.44 -25.88 -35.65
C ALA A 15 -5.97 -26.55 -34.35
N SER A 16 -7.06 -25.98 -33.81
CA SER A 16 -7.96 -26.48 -32.74
C SER A 16 -7.45 -26.46 -31.30
N MET A 17 -8.20 -26.04 -30.26
CA MET A 17 -9.65 -26.06 -30.06
C MET A 17 -10.08 -24.96 -29.08
N ASP A 18 -10.92 -24.03 -29.54
CA ASP A 18 -11.70 -23.09 -28.72
C ASP A 18 -12.91 -23.83 -28.11
N THR A 19 -13.07 -23.77 -26.79
CA THR A 19 -14.24 -24.33 -26.10
C THR A 19 -15.19 -23.21 -25.65
N ILE A 20 -16.22 -23.00 -26.48
CA ILE A 20 -17.65 -22.83 -26.15
C ILE A 20 -17.98 -21.85 -24.99
N ARG A 21 -18.53 -20.69 -25.36
CA ARG A 21 -19.52 -19.97 -24.54
C ARG A 21 -20.90 -20.59 -24.70
N PRO A 22 -21.73 -20.58 -23.66
CA PRO A 22 -23.08 -20.04 -23.85
C PRO A 22 -23.50 -19.06 -22.74
N ARG A 23 -24.10 -17.95 -23.17
CA ARG A 23 -25.14 -17.18 -22.46
C ARG A 23 -26.43 -17.38 -23.27
N PRO A 24 -27.61 -16.90 -22.81
CA PRO A 24 -28.23 -16.90 -21.49
C PRO A 24 -29.58 -17.66 -21.55
N SER A 25 -30.18 -18.00 -20.41
CA SER A 25 -31.61 -18.35 -20.36
C SER A 25 -32.33 -17.48 -19.34
N LEU A 26 -33.02 -16.48 -19.85
CA LEU A 26 -34.12 -15.78 -19.19
C LEU A 26 -35.36 -16.68 -19.29
N ASP A 27 -35.95 -17.04 -18.16
CA ASP A 27 -37.40 -17.01 -17.93
C ASP A 27 -37.58 -17.23 -16.42
N ALA A 28 -37.95 -16.22 -15.64
CA ALA A 28 -39.25 -15.56 -15.54
C ALA A 28 -40.23 -16.31 -14.63
N ALA A 29 -40.80 -15.52 -13.71
CA ALA A 29 -42.01 -15.76 -12.93
C ALA A 29 -41.92 -16.75 -11.76
N SER A 30 -41.69 -16.22 -10.57
CA SER A 30 -42.78 -15.86 -9.64
C SER A 30 -42.16 -15.38 -8.33
N LEU A 31 -42.20 -14.09 -8.02
CA LEU A 31 -43.33 -13.42 -7.36
C LEU A 31 -43.84 -14.23 -6.16
N LEU A 32 -43.50 -13.78 -4.96
CA LEU A 32 -44.42 -13.21 -3.95
C LEU A 32 -43.55 -12.71 -2.78
N LEU A 33 -43.37 -11.40 -2.67
CA LEU A 33 -44.15 -10.52 -1.79
C LEU A 33 -43.66 -10.57 -0.33
N SER A 34 -42.81 -9.63 0.05
CA SER A 34 -42.90 -9.04 1.39
C SER A 34 -42.34 -7.62 1.37
N THR A 35 -43.28 -6.68 1.29
CA THR A 35 -43.14 -5.27 1.59
C THR A 35 -43.08 -5.09 3.11
N ALA A 36 -41.97 -4.58 3.65
CA ALA A 36 -41.96 -3.80 4.88
C ALA A 36 -40.57 -3.20 5.11
N GLY A 37 -40.51 -1.90 5.42
CA GLY A 37 -39.36 -1.31 6.10
C GLY A 37 -38.51 -0.34 5.28
N ARG A 38 -39.10 0.80 4.91
CA ARG A 38 -38.35 2.06 4.82
C ARG A 38 -37.66 2.31 6.16
N ALA A 39 -36.35 2.17 6.21
CA ALA A 39 -35.51 2.83 7.19
C ALA A 39 -34.37 3.47 6.42
N GLY A 40 -34.40 4.80 6.34
CA GLY A 40 -33.41 5.59 5.63
C GLY A 40 -32.01 5.26 6.13
N ILE A 41 -31.11 4.95 5.20
CA ILE A 41 -29.69 5.04 5.46
C ILE A 41 -29.40 6.54 5.45
N GLU A 42 -29.59 7.18 6.60
CA GLU A 42 -28.92 8.44 6.89
C GLU A 42 -27.43 8.13 6.95
N ILE A 43 -26.76 8.38 5.83
CA ILE A 43 -25.33 8.63 5.82
C ILE A 43 -25.16 9.90 6.65
N CYS A 44 -24.84 9.78 7.93
CA CYS A 44 -24.44 10.93 8.73
C CYS A 44 -23.11 11.45 8.19
N PRO A 45 -23.05 12.65 7.57
CA PRO A 45 -21.78 13.28 7.32
C PRO A 45 -21.24 13.81 8.65
N THR A 46 -19.98 13.50 8.92
CA THR A 46 -19.03 14.36 9.65
C THR A 46 -19.53 15.01 10.95
N ASN A 47 -19.21 14.37 12.09
CA ASN A 47 -18.69 15.09 13.26
C ASN A 47 -18.04 14.08 14.20
N VAL A 48 -16.78 13.72 13.90
CA VAL A 48 -15.93 13.14 14.95
C VAL A 48 -15.66 14.28 15.92
N ALA A 49 -16.37 14.24 17.05
CA ALA A 49 -16.18 15.15 18.16
C ALA A 49 -14.69 15.15 18.55
N LEU A 50 -14.09 16.33 18.52
CA LEU A 50 -12.83 16.65 19.19
C LEU A 50 -13.00 16.42 20.69
N HIS A 51 -12.87 15.17 21.15
CA HIS A 51 -12.68 14.86 22.55
C HIS A 51 -11.22 15.16 22.91
N ALA A 52 -10.95 16.42 23.24
CA ALA A 52 -9.72 16.81 23.91
C ALA A 52 -9.83 16.43 25.40
N PRO A 53 -9.02 15.49 25.94
CA PRO A 53 -8.91 15.35 27.38
C PRO A 53 -8.12 16.53 27.94
N LEU A 54 -8.57 17.01 29.10
CA LEU A 54 -8.09 18.19 29.82
C LEU A 54 -6.57 18.16 29.98
N ARG A 55 -5.92 19.23 29.51
CA ARG A 55 -4.47 19.44 29.54
C ARG A 55 -3.98 19.54 30.99
N THR A 56 -3.04 18.68 31.36
CA THR A 56 -2.13 18.95 32.49
C THR A 56 -1.34 20.23 32.19
N ARG A 57 -1.24 21.12 33.18
CA ARG A 57 -0.72 22.49 33.10
C ARG A 57 0.79 22.59 32.78
N ALA A 58 1.48 21.48 32.57
CA ALA A 58 2.89 21.46 32.22
C ALA A 58 3.04 21.31 30.70
N ASP A 59 3.35 22.45 30.07
CA ASP A 59 3.79 22.59 28.69
C ASP A 59 2.70 22.60 27.60
N MET A 60 2.04 23.76 27.47
CA MET A 60 1.01 23.98 26.48
C MET A 60 1.59 24.50 25.15
N MET A 61 2.58 23.80 24.58
CA MET A 61 2.89 24.00 23.16
C MET A 61 1.66 23.55 22.36
N ALA A 62 0.96 24.51 21.76
CA ALA A 62 -0.17 24.20 20.90
C ALA A 62 0.38 23.52 19.63
N SER A 63 0.13 22.22 19.48
CA SER A 63 0.37 21.54 18.20
C SER A 63 -0.59 22.09 17.16
N PHE A 64 -0.04 22.63 16.06
CA PHE A 64 -0.83 23.07 14.92
C PHE A 64 -0.98 21.89 13.95
N PRO A 65 -2.21 21.48 13.59
CA PRO A 65 -2.40 20.39 12.66
C PRO A 65 -1.94 20.83 11.26
N VAL A 66 -0.98 20.10 10.69
CA VAL A 66 -0.54 20.27 9.31
C VAL A 66 -0.74 18.97 8.54
N PHE A 67 -1.05 19.10 7.26
CA PHE A 67 -1.05 17.98 6.33
C PHE A 67 0.24 18.02 5.53
N ILE A 68 0.97 16.90 5.50
CA ILE A 68 2.25 16.78 4.80
C ILE A 68 2.06 15.74 3.70
N ASP A 69 2.45 16.09 2.47
CA ASP A 69 2.53 15.12 1.38
C ASP A 69 3.85 14.32 1.48
N VAL A 70 3.73 13.01 1.41
CA VAL A 70 4.84 12.03 1.53
C VAL A 70 4.99 11.19 0.25
N GLY A 71 4.32 11.56 -0.85
CA GLY A 71 4.33 10.81 -2.11
C GLY A 71 5.62 10.97 -2.94
N GLY A 72 6.31 12.11 -2.82
CA GLY A 72 7.47 12.44 -3.65
C GLY A 72 8.78 11.81 -3.18
N ILE A 73 9.27 12.25 -2.02
CA ILE A 73 10.51 11.76 -1.41
C ILE A 73 10.13 10.80 -0.27
N PRO A 74 10.64 9.54 -0.26
CA PRO A 74 10.29 8.58 0.78
C PRO A 74 10.61 9.12 2.18
N PRO A 75 9.64 9.10 3.11
CA PRO A 75 9.90 9.44 4.51
C PRO A 75 10.89 8.43 5.10
N LEU A 76 11.65 8.88 6.10
CA LEU A 76 12.65 8.05 6.79
C LEU A 76 12.14 7.65 8.18
N VAL A 77 12.28 6.37 8.52
CA VAL A 77 12.09 5.86 9.87
C VAL A 77 13.43 5.37 10.39
N VAL A 78 13.79 5.76 11.60
CA VAL A 78 15.01 5.36 12.27
C VAL A 78 14.68 4.45 13.45
N GLY A 79 15.27 3.26 13.48
CA GLY A 79 15.12 2.30 14.57
C GLY A 79 14.75 0.88 14.11
N SER A 80 15.09 -0.10 14.94
CA SER A 80 14.97 -1.54 14.65
C SER A 80 13.78 -2.25 15.31
N GLY A 81 13.05 -1.56 16.19
CA GLY A 81 11.99 -2.17 17.00
C GLY A 81 10.60 -2.21 16.33
N GLU A 82 9.65 -2.85 16.99
CA GLU A 82 8.27 -2.94 16.50
C GLU A 82 7.57 -1.57 16.44
N LEU A 83 8.02 -0.59 17.24
CA LEU A 83 7.56 0.80 17.10
C LEU A 83 7.94 1.37 15.74
N ALA A 84 9.17 1.14 15.26
CA ALA A 84 9.60 1.54 13.92
C ALA A 84 8.77 0.81 12.85
N ALA A 85 8.52 -0.50 13.03
CA ALA A 85 7.66 -1.26 12.13
C ALA A 85 6.23 -0.69 12.06
N ALA A 86 5.65 -0.29 13.20
CA ALA A 86 4.34 0.35 13.26
C ALA A 86 4.32 1.70 12.53
N LYS A 87 5.38 2.51 12.66
CA LYS A 87 5.53 3.77 11.91
C LYS A 87 5.66 3.53 10.42
N VAL A 88 6.46 2.54 10.00
CA VAL A 88 6.58 2.15 8.58
C VAL A 88 5.23 1.75 8.01
N ARG A 89 4.48 0.86 8.68
CA ARG A 89 3.14 0.45 8.23
C ARG A 89 2.17 1.62 8.11
N THR A 90 2.23 2.56 9.06
CA THR A 90 1.38 3.76 9.04
C THR A 90 1.72 4.65 7.85
N LEU A 91 3.01 4.87 7.58
CA LEU A 91 3.47 5.70 6.46
C LEU A 91 3.12 5.07 5.11
N LEU A 92 3.19 3.75 4.97
CA LEU A 92 2.82 3.04 3.75
C LEU A 92 1.33 3.15 3.37
N LEU A 93 0.47 3.61 4.27
CA LEU A 93 -0.93 3.92 3.92
C LEU A 93 -1.06 5.16 3.03
N LYS A 94 -0.03 6.02 3.00
CA LYS A 94 -0.03 7.31 2.29
C LYS A 94 1.17 7.49 1.35
N ALA A 95 2.31 6.89 1.68
CA ALA A 95 3.52 6.89 0.87
C ALA A 95 3.63 5.57 0.11
N PRO A 96 4.05 5.59 -1.18
CA PRO A 96 4.29 4.37 -1.94
C PRO A 96 5.52 3.60 -1.43
N ARG A 97 6.49 4.30 -0.83
CA ARG A 97 7.73 3.73 -0.29
C ARG A 97 8.14 4.43 0.99
N VAL A 98 8.85 3.71 1.87
CA VAL A 98 9.42 4.24 3.11
C VAL A 98 10.88 3.81 3.21
N ALA A 99 11.76 4.72 3.64
CA ALA A 99 13.14 4.39 3.96
C ALA A 99 13.25 3.98 5.43
N LEU A 100 14.01 2.91 5.73
CA LEU A 100 14.27 2.43 7.08
C LEU A 100 15.76 2.42 7.37
N SER A 101 16.19 3.19 8.36
CA SER A 101 17.55 3.18 8.89
C SER A 101 17.57 2.36 10.18
N ALA A 102 18.14 1.16 10.14
CA ALA A 102 18.25 0.28 11.28
C ALA A 102 19.50 -0.61 11.15
N GLU A 103 20.10 -0.98 12.28
CA GLU A 103 21.18 -1.99 12.31
C GLU A 103 20.64 -3.36 11.90
N GLU A 104 19.44 -3.71 12.38
CA GLU A 104 18.71 -4.91 12.02
C GLU A 104 17.26 -4.52 11.68
N ALA A 105 16.78 -4.98 10.52
CA ALA A 105 15.41 -4.75 10.12
C ALA A 105 14.47 -5.70 10.86
N PRO A 106 13.35 -5.22 11.45
CA PRO A 106 12.42 -6.09 12.13
C PRO A 106 11.82 -7.11 11.15
N SER A 107 11.78 -8.37 11.55
CA SER A 107 11.26 -9.49 10.73
C SER A 107 9.82 -9.25 10.27
N SER A 108 9.06 -8.46 11.05
CA SER A 108 7.69 -8.04 10.77
C SER A 108 7.56 -7.15 9.52
N LEU A 109 8.67 -6.68 8.94
CA LEU A 109 8.76 -5.93 7.69
C LEU A 109 9.37 -6.73 6.53
N ALA A 110 9.76 -7.99 6.72
CA ALA A 110 10.51 -8.77 5.72
C ALA A 110 9.82 -8.80 4.34
N GLN A 111 8.51 -9.09 4.31
CA GLN A 111 7.73 -9.12 3.06
C GLN A 111 7.64 -7.74 2.38
N LEU A 112 7.64 -6.65 3.15
CA LEU A 112 7.56 -5.29 2.63
C LEU A 112 8.90 -4.82 2.07
N ILE A 113 10.00 -5.31 2.64
CA ILE A 113 11.35 -5.10 2.12
C ILE A 113 11.51 -5.88 0.81
N GLU A 114 11.13 -7.15 0.80
CA GLU A 114 11.16 -8.00 -0.40
C GLU A 114 10.27 -7.43 -1.52
N GLY A 115 9.10 -6.91 -1.17
CA GLY A 115 8.18 -6.25 -2.11
C GLY A 115 8.63 -4.85 -2.56
N GLY A 116 9.74 -4.31 -2.05
CA GLY A 116 10.28 -2.99 -2.43
C GLY A 116 9.49 -1.79 -1.91
N SER A 117 8.50 -2.01 -1.04
CA SER A 117 7.76 -0.94 -0.34
C SER A 117 8.59 -0.31 0.78
N VAL A 118 9.52 -1.08 1.36
CA VAL A 118 10.49 -0.59 2.35
C VAL A 118 11.88 -0.67 1.77
N VAL A 119 12.60 0.44 1.80
CA VAL A 119 13.99 0.53 1.31
C VAL A 119 14.91 0.68 2.52
N ILE A 120 15.91 -0.20 2.63
CA ILE A 120 16.91 -0.12 3.70
C ILE A 120 17.88 1.03 3.39
N ALA A 121 17.97 1.98 4.32
CA ALA A 121 18.93 3.07 4.33
C ALA A 121 20.19 2.67 5.11
N SER A 122 21.19 3.55 5.13
CA SER A 122 22.40 3.36 5.95
C SER A 122 22.03 3.12 7.41
N ALA A 123 22.57 2.05 8.02
CA ALA A 123 22.37 1.78 9.45
C ALA A 123 22.91 2.91 10.34
N LYS A 124 23.94 3.62 9.87
CA LYS A 124 24.48 4.81 10.53
C LYS A 124 23.90 6.06 9.87
N LEU A 125 23.05 6.75 10.61
CA LEU A 125 22.39 7.97 10.16
C LEU A 125 23.41 9.10 9.99
N GLY A 126 23.55 9.59 8.75
CA GLY A 126 24.32 10.78 8.41
C GLY A 126 23.41 11.97 8.08
N GLU A 127 23.99 13.16 8.04
CA GLU A 127 23.26 14.40 7.71
C GLU A 127 22.59 14.32 6.32
N ARG A 128 23.27 13.69 5.36
CA ARG A 128 22.77 13.48 4.00
C ARG A 128 21.54 12.58 3.94
N ASP A 129 21.34 11.72 4.93
CA ASP A 129 20.17 10.83 4.99
C ASP A 129 18.90 11.58 5.40
N ILE A 130 19.06 12.73 6.08
CA ILE A 130 17.95 13.55 6.58
C ILE A 130 17.59 14.64 5.58
N GLN A 131 18.58 15.21 4.90
CA GLN A 131 18.40 16.35 4.02
C GLN A 131 17.38 16.08 2.91
N GLY A 132 16.44 17.02 2.76
CA GLY A 132 15.40 16.98 1.71
C GLY A 132 14.26 16.01 1.97
N ARG A 133 14.27 15.24 3.06
CA ARG A 133 13.15 14.35 3.39
C ARG A 133 12.01 15.13 4.06
N PRO A 134 10.75 14.89 3.66
CA PRO A 134 9.60 15.63 4.19
C PRO A 134 9.31 15.27 5.66
N LEU A 135 9.70 14.06 6.07
CA LEU A 135 9.43 13.53 7.39
C LEU A 135 10.50 12.51 7.79
N VAL A 136 11.00 12.65 9.02
CA VAL A 136 11.88 11.70 9.69
C VAL A 136 11.28 11.38 11.05
N ILE A 137 11.20 10.09 11.39
CA ILE A 137 10.63 9.57 12.64
C ILE A 137 11.61 8.66 13.33
#